data_AF-A0A840CS06-F1
#
_entry.id   AF-A0A840CS06-F1
#
_cell.length_a   1.000
_cell.length_b   1.000
_cell.length_c   1.000
_cell.angle_alpha   90.00
_cell.angle_beta   90.00
_cell.angle_gamma   90.00
#
_symmetry.space_group_name_H-M   'P 1'
#
loop_
_entity.id
_entity.type
_entity.pdbx_description
1 polymer ?
#
loop_
_entity_poly.entity_id
_entity_poly.type
_entity_poly.pdbx_seq_one_letter_code
_entity_poly.pdbx_strand_id
1 'polypeptide(L)'
;MDQKTIKFQQISDTIFEDDNAALKLISLFESGKVDFKLATAIENIIMDANMLREDNGEFLVHFNLLPEWEEKFRMDYFFEKPAILATHGVRILIKNTDVTAFKQSIGEGIKQASIKINAFRGDLDDNKWENAKQSAFYRYDCDKFAAYSCGILYDITTSKDQDSSWKNCVKIEINNRTILFYHVRIEDSLGYFVFKTNDPINHDDFLHIINAIRAAFSLISGFYIADSAYFFSMQKGKKDTLTYRYENFNETIHTERPLLDNHSYQDISQKELQLTSDQFAYLVKLLCENEELLRSCILLTQASNINGLSKGCLAAVALETITNVIVPKDKIIKPLIEDKEINSQLKYELKKSLKKIKNKVAKSIYDSLESKLGKINEQSNSSKLGSPFAALNIDLDDEDLYCISCRNRFLHGSLPTPTTELFKSLTNDELLKLVCNRLIMLSTMLILKKIGYEHDVVDWGYTEIGIRRMMIKGESVSGIGRAHRTIGN
;
A
#
# COMPACT_ATOMS: atom_id res chain seq x y z
N MET A 1 -17.29 -6.16 -20.44
CA MET A 1 -16.67 -5.51 -21.62
C MET A 1 -15.67 -6.49 -22.23
N ASP A 2 -15.74 -6.69 -23.53
CA ASP A 2 -14.91 -7.67 -24.26
C ASP A 2 -13.44 -7.18 -24.34
N GLN A 3 -12.49 -7.96 -23.83
CA GLN A 3 -11.07 -7.59 -23.68
C GLN A 3 -10.36 -7.25 -25.00
N LYS A 4 -10.95 -7.63 -26.15
CA LYS A 4 -10.31 -7.55 -27.47
C LYS A 4 -10.46 -6.21 -28.20
N THR A 5 -11.14 -5.22 -27.62
CA THR A 5 -11.41 -3.94 -28.31
C THR A 5 -11.09 -2.68 -27.50
N ILE A 6 -10.22 -2.79 -26.48
CA ILE A 6 -9.68 -1.59 -25.83
C ILE A 6 -8.41 -1.20 -26.60
N LYS A 7 -8.51 -0.21 -27.49
CA LYS A 7 -7.33 0.51 -27.99
C LYS A 7 -6.74 1.28 -26.82
N PHE A 8 -5.80 0.67 -26.10
CA PHE A 8 -5.08 1.35 -25.03
C PHE A 8 -4.35 2.57 -25.60
N GLN A 9 -4.52 3.73 -24.98
CA GLN A 9 -3.82 4.94 -25.40
C GLN A 9 -2.33 4.81 -25.12
N GLN A 10 -1.53 5.03 -26.16
CA GLN A 10 -0.11 5.31 -26.03
C GLN A 10 0.05 6.73 -25.46
N ILE A 11 1.11 6.96 -24.68
CA ILE A 11 1.44 8.27 -24.06
C ILE A 11 1.42 9.42 -25.08
N SER A 12 1.71 9.13 -26.36
CA SER A 12 1.67 10.10 -27.45
C SER A 12 0.33 10.85 -27.59
N ASP A 13 -0.75 10.29 -27.02
CA ASP A 13 -2.12 10.82 -27.10
C ASP A 13 -2.64 11.38 -25.76
N THR A 14 -1.76 11.76 -24.83
CA THR A 14 -2.14 12.42 -23.56
C THR A 14 -2.20 13.97 -23.67
N ILE A 15 -3.04 14.62 -22.85
CA ILE A 15 -3.05 16.09 -22.67
C ILE A 15 -1.80 16.62 -21.97
N PHE A 16 -1.03 15.77 -21.29
CA PHE A 16 0.17 16.13 -20.54
C PHE A 16 1.43 15.96 -21.40
N GLU A 17 1.78 16.97 -22.18
CA GLU A 17 2.98 16.91 -23.05
C GLU A 17 4.28 16.66 -22.26
N ASP A 18 4.36 17.09 -21.00
CA ASP A 18 5.50 16.87 -20.13
C ASP A 18 5.67 15.41 -19.70
N ASP A 19 4.59 14.62 -19.64
CA ASP A 19 4.68 13.18 -19.41
C ASP A 19 5.44 12.48 -20.56
N ASN A 20 5.22 12.93 -21.80
CA ASN A 20 5.96 12.41 -22.96
C ASN A 20 7.47 12.70 -22.82
N ALA A 21 7.86 13.85 -22.28
CA ALA A 21 9.26 14.17 -22.04
C ALA A 21 9.85 13.30 -20.91
N ALA A 22 9.12 13.14 -19.80
CA ALA A 22 9.51 12.28 -18.70
C ALA A 22 9.71 10.83 -19.14
N LEU A 23 8.76 10.26 -19.90
CA LEU A 23 8.80 8.88 -20.34
C LEU A 23 9.87 8.62 -21.42
N LYS A 24 10.17 9.61 -22.26
CA LYS A 24 11.37 9.57 -23.14
C LYS A 24 12.66 9.54 -22.34
N LEU A 25 12.76 10.32 -21.27
CA LEU A 25 13.95 10.31 -20.41
C LEU A 25 14.09 8.98 -19.65
N ILE A 26 12.98 8.43 -19.15
CA ILE A 26 12.96 7.10 -18.53
C ILE A 26 13.44 6.04 -19.53
N SER A 27 12.91 6.03 -20.75
CA SER A 27 13.35 5.10 -21.80
C SER A 27 14.83 5.25 -22.12
N LEU A 28 15.36 6.48 -22.12
CA LEU A 28 16.79 6.74 -22.30
C LEU A 28 17.63 6.06 -21.21
N PHE A 29 17.21 6.18 -19.94
CA PHE A 29 17.88 5.52 -18.82
C PHE A 29 17.81 3.99 -18.91
N GLU A 30 16.66 3.43 -19.25
CA GLU A 30 16.43 1.98 -19.24
C GLU A 30 17.05 1.26 -20.44
N SER A 31 17.32 1.96 -21.55
CA SER A 31 17.64 1.34 -22.85
C SER A 31 18.98 0.62 -22.95
N GLY A 32 19.99 0.95 -22.14
CA GLY A 32 21.35 0.45 -22.31
C GLY A 32 22.09 0.96 -23.56
N LYS A 33 21.51 1.91 -24.31
CA LYS A 33 22.02 2.39 -25.61
C LYS A 33 22.72 3.75 -25.54
N VAL A 34 22.84 4.31 -24.35
CA VAL A 34 23.33 5.68 -24.14
C VAL A 34 24.72 5.63 -23.55
N ASP A 35 25.68 6.17 -24.29
CA ASP A 35 27.02 6.34 -23.79
C ASP A 35 27.05 7.50 -22.78
N PHE A 36 27.46 7.16 -21.56
CA PHE A 36 27.74 8.07 -20.47
C PHE A 36 29.24 8.19 -20.23
N LYS A 37 29.64 9.32 -19.65
CA LYS A 37 30.92 9.49 -19.01
C LYS A 37 30.74 9.29 -17.51
N LEU A 38 31.43 8.30 -16.94
CA LEU A 38 31.51 8.05 -15.51
C LEU A 38 32.69 8.83 -14.93
N ALA A 39 32.37 9.87 -14.16
CA ALA A 39 33.31 10.64 -13.38
C ALA A 39 33.31 10.15 -11.93
N THR A 40 34.49 10.12 -11.33
CA THR A 40 34.70 9.66 -9.95
C THR A 40 35.38 10.75 -9.13
N ALA A 41 35.48 10.56 -7.81
CA ALA A 41 36.26 11.45 -6.95
C ALA A 41 37.78 11.30 -7.12
N ILE A 42 38.25 10.33 -7.91
CA ILE A 42 39.66 10.19 -8.24
C ILE A 42 40.00 11.19 -9.36
N GLU A 43 40.97 12.07 -9.09
CA GLU A 43 41.37 13.10 -10.04
C GLU A 43 41.79 12.52 -11.39
N ASN A 44 41.35 13.18 -12.46
CA ASN A 44 41.69 12.90 -13.85
C ASN A 44 41.26 11.50 -14.35
N ILE A 45 40.29 10.85 -13.71
CA ILE A 45 39.69 9.61 -14.20
C ILE A 45 38.26 9.84 -14.65
N ILE A 46 38.03 9.68 -15.95
CA ILE A 46 36.73 9.66 -16.59
C ILE A 46 36.67 8.43 -17.49
N MET A 47 35.63 7.61 -17.31
CA MET A 47 35.45 6.36 -18.02
C MET A 47 34.26 6.43 -18.96
N ASP A 48 34.33 5.72 -20.07
CA ASP A 48 33.13 5.39 -20.85
C ASP A 48 32.29 4.38 -20.07
N ALA A 49 30.99 4.66 -19.98
CA ALA A 49 30.06 3.83 -19.27
C ALA A 49 28.73 3.71 -20.01
N ASN A 50 28.08 2.56 -19.85
CA ASN A 50 26.71 2.33 -20.29
C ASN A 50 25.85 1.93 -19.08
N MET A 51 24.60 2.35 -19.07
CA MET A 51 23.66 2.08 -17.98
C MET A 51 22.41 1.40 -18.53
N LEU A 52 22.02 0.29 -17.92
CA LEU A 52 20.82 -0.48 -18.29
C LEU A 52 20.03 -0.86 -17.04
N ARG A 53 18.71 -0.94 -17.15
CA ARG A 53 17.84 -1.43 -16.07
C ARG A 53 17.75 -2.96 -16.14
N GLU A 54 17.91 -3.63 -15.01
CA GLU A 54 17.69 -5.06 -14.85
C GLU A 54 16.22 -5.37 -14.49
N ASP A 55 15.81 -6.64 -14.62
CA ASP A 55 14.44 -7.08 -14.36
C ASP A 55 13.99 -6.82 -12.91
N ASN A 56 14.92 -6.87 -11.95
CA ASN A 56 14.68 -6.60 -10.54
C ASN A 56 14.61 -5.09 -10.19
N GLY A 57 14.68 -4.22 -11.19
CA GLY A 57 14.63 -2.77 -11.03
C GLY A 57 15.95 -2.10 -10.65
N GLU A 58 17.02 -2.86 -10.41
CA GLU A 58 18.34 -2.24 -10.24
C GLU A 58 18.87 -1.75 -11.59
N PHE A 59 19.78 -0.78 -11.53
CA PHE A 59 20.53 -0.33 -12.69
C PHE A 59 21.94 -0.88 -12.66
N LEU A 60 22.36 -1.44 -13.79
CA LEU A 60 23.71 -1.94 -14.00
C LEU A 60 24.49 -0.93 -14.84
N VAL A 61 25.55 -0.37 -14.26
CA VAL A 61 26.45 0.56 -14.93
C VAL A 61 27.72 -0.20 -15.29
N HIS A 62 27.96 -0.40 -16.57
CA HIS A 62 29.14 -1.06 -17.12
C HIS A 62 30.19 -0.06 -17.55
N PHE A 63 31.46 -0.33 -17.26
CA PHE A 63 32.59 0.49 -17.69
C PHE A 63 33.88 -0.35 -17.76
N ASN A 64 34.92 0.22 -18.34
CA ASN A 64 36.24 -0.41 -18.46
C ASN A 64 37.25 0.29 -17.54
N LEU A 65 37.98 -0.51 -16.75
CA LEU A 65 39.11 -0.07 -15.94
C LEU A 65 40.41 -0.30 -16.71
N LEU A 66 41.17 0.78 -16.93
CA LEU A 66 42.52 0.69 -17.50
C LEU A 66 43.52 0.18 -16.45
N PRO A 67 44.58 -0.55 -16.86
CA PRO A 67 45.60 -1.09 -15.94
C PRO A 67 46.20 -0.03 -15.00
N GLU A 68 46.47 1.17 -15.49
CA GLU A 68 47.03 2.29 -14.72
C GLU A 68 46.10 2.84 -13.64
N TRP A 69 44.83 2.46 -13.64
CA TRP A 69 43.83 2.89 -12.65
C TRP A 69 43.54 1.83 -11.61
N GLU A 70 43.97 0.58 -11.82
CA GLU A 70 43.59 -0.55 -10.97
C GLU A 70 43.98 -0.33 -9.50
N GLU A 71 45.21 0.14 -9.25
CA GLU A 71 45.68 0.43 -7.89
C GLU A 71 44.90 1.56 -7.19
N LYS A 72 44.21 2.40 -7.96
CA LYS A 72 43.40 3.52 -7.45
C LYS A 72 41.96 3.12 -7.13
N PHE A 73 41.45 2.04 -7.74
CA PHE A 73 40.10 1.54 -7.50
C PHE A 73 40.12 0.30 -6.60
N ARG A 74 40.01 0.54 -5.29
CA ARG A 74 39.71 -0.54 -4.34
C ARG A 74 38.31 -1.11 -4.60
N MET A 75 38.10 -2.37 -4.23
CA MET A 75 36.80 -3.06 -4.37
C MET A 75 35.65 -2.35 -3.63
N ASP A 76 35.96 -1.57 -2.60
CA ASP A 76 35.01 -0.82 -1.78
C ASP A 76 34.75 0.61 -2.28
N TYR A 77 35.44 1.07 -3.32
CA TYR A 77 35.46 2.48 -3.73
C TYR A 77 34.07 3.10 -3.87
N PHE A 78 33.19 2.44 -4.64
CA PHE A 78 31.85 2.94 -4.92
C PHE A 78 30.90 2.85 -3.71
N PHE A 79 31.25 2.08 -2.68
CA PHE A 79 30.52 2.04 -1.41
C PHE A 79 30.96 3.14 -0.45
N GLU A 80 32.11 3.77 -0.69
CA GLU A 80 32.64 4.88 0.12
C GLU A 80 32.47 6.25 -0.53
N LYS A 81 32.47 6.32 -1.87
CA LYS A 81 32.52 7.58 -2.63
C LYS A 81 31.40 7.65 -3.68
N PRO A 82 30.79 8.83 -3.86
CA PRO A 82 29.81 9.02 -4.92
C PRO A 82 30.47 9.04 -6.30
N ALA A 83 29.67 8.80 -7.33
CA ALA A 83 30.06 8.91 -8.73
C ALA A 83 29.03 9.70 -9.53
N ILE A 84 29.44 10.21 -10.68
CA ILE A 84 28.56 10.95 -11.59
C ILE A 84 28.59 10.29 -12.96
N LEU A 85 27.43 9.93 -13.50
CA LEU A 85 27.27 9.66 -14.93
C LEU A 85 26.80 10.93 -15.63
N ALA A 86 27.41 11.28 -16.74
CA ALA A 86 27.01 12.45 -17.52
C ALA A 86 26.95 12.13 -19.01
N THR A 87 25.93 12.65 -19.67
CA THR A 87 25.83 12.71 -21.13
C THR A 87 25.21 14.05 -21.53
N HIS A 88 24.95 14.28 -22.81
CA HIS A 88 24.45 15.58 -23.29
C HIS A 88 23.13 15.97 -22.59
N GLY A 89 23.17 17.01 -21.76
CA GLY A 89 22.01 17.54 -21.03
C GLY A 89 21.53 16.72 -19.82
N VAL A 90 22.19 15.60 -19.50
CA VAL A 90 21.78 14.67 -18.45
C VAL A 90 22.95 14.42 -17.49
N ARG A 91 22.67 14.48 -16.19
CA ARG A 91 23.65 14.19 -15.13
C ARG A 91 22.99 13.32 -14.08
N ILE A 92 23.63 12.24 -13.68
CA ILE A 92 23.12 11.29 -12.70
C ILE A 92 24.15 11.20 -11.58
N LEU A 93 23.76 11.62 -10.39
CA LEU A 93 24.49 11.36 -9.16
C LEU A 93 24.14 9.98 -8.65
N ILE A 94 25.17 9.16 -8.46
CA ILE A 94 25.11 7.88 -7.77
C ILE A 94 25.72 8.10 -6.39
N LYS A 95 24.90 8.02 -5.33
CA LYS A 95 25.45 8.05 -3.97
C LYS A 95 26.00 6.69 -3.63
N ASN A 96 26.99 6.67 -2.76
CA ASN A 96 27.62 5.45 -2.30
C ASN A 96 26.65 4.55 -1.51
N THR A 97 25.62 5.13 -0.87
CA THR A 97 24.53 4.40 -0.19
C THR A 97 23.59 3.67 -1.15
N ASP A 98 23.58 4.07 -2.42
CA ASP A 98 22.66 3.52 -3.42
C ASP A 98 23.31 2.37 -4.20
N VAL A 99 24.61 2.09 -3.98
CA VAL A 99 25.36 1.01 -4.62
C VAL A 99 25.12 -0.29 -3.86
N THR A 100 24.62 -1.31 -4.56
CA THR A 100 24.29 -2.62 -3.98
C THR A 100 25.34 -3.69 -4.30
N ALA A 101 26.07 -3.54 -5.41
CA ALA A 101 27.14 -4.45 -5.77
C ALA A 101 28.20 -3.78 -6.65
N PHE A 102 29.43 -4.28 -6.57
CA PHE A 102 30.51 -3.99 -7.50
C PHE A 102 31.11 -5.31 -8.00
N LYS A 103 31.34 -5.42 -9.31
CA LYS A 103 31.95 -6.58 -9.97
C LYS A 103 33.06 -6.14 -10.90
N GLN A 104 34.11 -6.95 -10.98
CA GLN A 104 35.26 -6.71 -11.86
C GLN A 104 35.77 -8.05 -12.40
N SER A 105 36.12 -8.08 -13.69
CA SER A 105 36.73 -9.24 -14.33
C SER A 105 38.15 -9.50 -13.82
N ILE A 106 38.54 -10.77 -13.77
CA ILE A 106 39.90 -11.20 -13.40
C ILE A 106 40.75 -11.33 -14.68
N GLY A 107 42.01 -10.90 -14.63
CA GLY A 107 42.96 -11.00 -15.75
C GLY A 107 43.97 -9.86 -15.79
N GLU A 108 44.86 -9.88 -16.78
CA GLU A 108 45.76 -8.77 -17.11
C GLU A 108 45.14 -7.89 -18.22
N GLY A 109 45.45 -6.59 -18.24
CA GLY A 109 44.96 -5.65 -19.24
C GLY A 109 43.68 -4.91 -18.82
N ILE A 110 42.87 -4.48 -19.80
CA ILE A 110 41.64 -3.73 -19.55
C ILE A 110 40.62 -4.63 -18.87
N LYS A 111 40.14 -4.22 -17.69
CA LYS A 111 39.17 -4.99 -16.90
C LYS A 111 37.77 -4.47 -17.13
N GLN A 112 36.84 -5.39 -17.38
CA GLN A 112 35.42 -5.07 -17.39
C GLN A 112 34.93 -4.95 -15.96
N ALA A 113 34.28 -3.84 -15.64
CA ALA A 113 33.74 -3.58 -14.32
C ALA A 113 32.27 -3.16 -14.41
N SER A 114 31.55 -3.38 -13.32
CA SER A 114 30.19 -2.90 -13.18
C SER A 114 29.81 -2.59 -11.75
N ILE A 115 28.95 -1.58 -11.59
CA ILE A 115 28.25 -1.30 -10.34
C ILE A 115 26.76 -1.55 -10.53
N LYS A 116 26.12 -2.16 -9.54
CA LYS A 116 24.67 -2.20 -9.41
C LYS A 116 24.23 -1.08 -8.49
N ILE A 117 23.21 -0.34 -8.91
CA ILE A 117 22.66 0.78 -8.15
C ILE A 117 21.15 0.62 -8.01
N ASN A 118 20.63 0.92 -6.82
CA ASN A 118 19.20 0.81 -6.49
C ASN A 118 18.46 2.16 -6.58
N ALA A 119 19.19 3.26 -6.59
CA ALA A 119 18.64 4.62 -6.70
C ALA A 119 19.66 5.57 -7.35
N PHE A 120 19.16 6.68 -7.89
CA PHE A 120 19.99 7.79 -8.38
C PHE A 120 19.21 9.09 -8.46
N ARG A 121 19.89 10.23 -8.64
CA ARG A 121 19.24 11.54 -8.79
C ARG A 121 19.93 12.48 -9.77
N GLY A 122 19.18 13.43 -10.32
CA GLY A 122 19.65 14.42 -11.29
C GLY A 122 20.25 15.69 -10.69
N ASP A 123 20.17 15.85 -9.37
CA ASP A 123 20.60 17.06 -8.67
C ASP A 123 21.50 16.78 -7.46
N LEU A 124 22.18 17.84 -7.04
CA LEU A 124 23.03 17.88 -5.84
C LEU A 124 22.38 18.67 -4.69
N ASP A 125 21.21 19.27 -4.93
CA ASP A 125 20.58 20.25 -4.05
C ASP A 125 19.09 19.97 -3.89
N ASP A 126 18.71 19.62 -2.66
CA ASP A 126 17.32 19.32 -2.29
C ASP A 126 16.38 20.54 -2.44
N ASN A 127 16.90 21.77 -2.52
CA ASN A 127 16.07 22.97 -2.75
C ASN A 127 15.25 22.90 -4.05
N LYS A 128 15.68 22.10 -5.04
CA LYS A 128 14.92 21.88 -6.29
C LYS A 128 13.61 21.11 -6.08
N TRP A 129 13.43 20.52 -4.91
CA TRP A 129 12.28 19.72 -4.51
C TRP A 129 11.32 20.50 -3.59
N GLU A 130 11.69 21.72 -3.21
CA GLU A 130 10.84 22.63 -2.44
C GLU A 130 9.98 23.49 -3.37
N ASN A 131 8.71 23.65 -2.98
CA ASN A 131 7.74 24.50 -3.67
C ASN A 131 7.78 24.33 -5.20
N ALA A 132 7.71 23.08 -5.66
CA ALA A 132 7.87 22.70 -7.05
C ALA A 132 6.66 21.90 -7.55
N LYS A 133 6.38 21.96 -8.85
CA LYS A 133 5.46 21.00 -9.46
C LYS A 133 6.15 19.65 -9.51
N GLN A 134 5.46 18.61 -9.07
CA GLN A 134 6.05 17.28 -8.97
C GLN A 134 5.19 16.23 -9.66
N SER A 135 5.87 15.22 -10.19
CA SER A 135 5.23 14.03 -10.72
C SER A 135 6.00 12.78 -10.36
N ALA A 136 5.30 11.67 -10.13
CA ALA A 136 5.90 10.37 -9.88
C ALA A 136 5.35 9.33 -10.86
N PHE A 137 6.22 8.49 -11.40
CA PHE A 137 5.90 7.42 -12.34
C PHE A 137 6.31 6.10 -11.71
N TYR A 138 5.34 5.38 -11.15
CA TYR A 138 5.56 4.07 -10.55
C TYR A 138 5.33 2.99 -11.60
N ARG A 139 6.37 2.21 -11.88
CA ARG A 139 6.30 1.11 -12.84
C ARG A 139 5.36 0.02 -12.32
N TYR A 140 4.62 -0.62 -13.23
CA TYR A 140 3.92 -1.87 -12.96
C TYR A 140 3.88 -2.78 -14.19
N ASP A 141 3.73 -4.07 -13.94
CA ASP A 141 3.61 -5.12 -14.94
C ASP A 141 2.14 -5.31 -15.34
N CYS A 142 1.82 -4.97 -16.60
CA CYS A 142 0.45 -5.01 -17.11
C CYS A 142 -0.08 -6.44 -17.30
N ASP A 143 0.79 -7.43 -17.42
CA ASP A 143 0.38 -8.84 -17.53
C ASP A 143 0.00 -9.41 -16.16
N LYS A 144 0.56 -8.82 -15.09
CA LYS A 144 0.27 -9.24 -13.70
C LYS A 144 -0.90 -8.48 -13.08
N PHE A 145 -1.18 -7.26 -13.52
CA PHE A 145 -2.23 -6.45 -12.91
C PHE A 145 -2.99 -5.56 -13.91
N ALA A 146 -4.32 -5.70 -13.91
CA ALA A 146 -5.22 -4.93 -14.77
C ALA A 146 -5.66 -3.62 -14.10
N ALA A 147 -4.85 -2.56 -14.23
CA ALA A 147 -5.11 -1.25 -13.60
C ALA A 147 -6.46 -0.61 -13.96
N TYR A 148 -7.04 -0.94 -15.12
CA TYR A 148 -8.35 -0.44 -15.57
C TYR A 148 -9.54 -1.14 -14.91
N SER A 149 -9.29 -2.22 -14.17
CA SER A 149 -10.30 -3.07 -13.57
C SER A 149 -9.85 -3.40 -12.14
N CYS A 150 -9.87 -2.41 -11.25
CA CYS A 150 -9.23 -2.51 -9.92
C CYS A 150 -10.13 -2.10 -8.74
N GLY A 151 -11.45 -2.10 -8.92
CA GLY A 151 -12.41 -1.72 -7.88
C GLY A 151 -12.54 -0.21 -7.67
N ILE A 152 -11.92 0.61 -8.52
CA ILE A 152 -12.02 2.07 -8.51
C ILE A 152 -12.53 2.52 -9.88
N LEU A 153 -13.55 3.37 -9.88
CA LEU A 153 -14.06 4.03 -11.07
C LEU A 153 -13.19 5.25 -11.38
N TYR A 154 -12.57 5.23 -12.55
CA TYR A 154 -11.95 6.43 -13.14
C TYR A 154 -13.03 7.22 -13.88
N ASP A 155 -13.10 8.53 -13.65
CA ASP A 155 -14.10 9.43 -14.21
C ASP A 155 -13.51 10.43 -15.21
N ILE A 156 -12.18 10.63 -15.18
CA ILE A 156 -11.46 11.55 -16.05
C ILE A 156 -10.63 10.77 -17.09
N THR A 157 -10.53 11.33 -18.29
CA THR A 157 -9.63 10.84 -19.34
C THR A 157 -8.41 11.73 -19.44
N THR A 158 -7.23 11.13 -19.55
CA THR A 158 -6.00 11.87 -19.88
C THR A 158 -5.82 12.04 -21.38
N SER A 159 -6.74 11.55 -22.21
CA SER A 159 -6.63 11.65 -23.67
C SER A 159 -6.65 13.09 -24.17
N LYS A 160 -5.84 13.40 -25.19
CA LYS A 160 -5.98 14.64 -25.98
C LYS A 160 -7.42 14.86 -26.46
N ASP A 161 -8.09 13.78 -26.84
CA ASP A 161 -9.53 13.77 -27.08
C ASP A 161 -10.27 13.66 -25.73
N GLN A 162 -10.58 14.83 -25.16
CA GLN A 162 -11.21 14.94 -23.84
C GLN A 162 -12.60 14.28 -23.76
N ASP A 163 -13.19 13.89 -24.89
CA ASP A 163 -14.46 13.17 -24.98
C ASP A 163 -14.30 11.65 -25.06
N SER A 164 -13.07 11.14 -24.91
CA SER A 164 -12.80 9.70 -24.89
C SER A 164 -13.63 8.98 -23.81
N SER A 165 -14.23 7.86 -24.21
CA SER A 165 -14.93 6.93 -23.32
C SER A 165 -13.97 6.19 -22.38
N TRP A 166 -12.68 6.17 -22.71
CA TRP A 166 -11.64 5.61 -21.85
C TRP A 166 -11.30 6.59 -20.73
N LYS A 167 -11.72 6.24 -19.52
CA LYS A 167 -11.37 6.96 -18.29
C LYS A 167 -10.30 6.18 -17.54
N ASN A 168 -9.27 6.89 -17.10
CA ASN A 168 -8.08 6.32 -16.47
C ASN A 168 -7.51 7.19 -15.34
N CYS A 169 -8.19 8.28 -15.00
CA CYS A 169 -7.75 9.26 -14.02
C CYS A 169 -8.83 9.52 -12.95
N VAL A 170 -8.36 9.70 -11.71
CA VAL A 170 -9.11 10.25 -10.59
C VAL A 170 -8.43 11.56 -10.15
N LYS A 171 -9.24 12.59 -9.91
CA LYS A 171 -8.79 13.84 -9.29
C LYS A 171 -8.97 13.77 -7.79
N ILE A 172 -7.94 14.13 -7.03
CA ILE A 172 -7.92 14.10 -5.57
C ILE A 172 -7.55 15.49 -5.05
N GLU A 173 -8.34 16.01 -4.11
CA GLU A 173 -8.09 17.31 -3.47
C GLU A 173 -7.71 17.13 -2.00
N ILE A 174 -6.48 17.55 -1.64
CA ILE A 174 -5.95 17.47 -0.27
C ILE A 174 -5.32 18.81 0.08
N ASN A 175 -5.71 19.40 1.21
CA ASN A 175 -5.17 20.69 1.69
C ASN A 175 -5.19 21.79 0.63
N ASN A 176 -6.30 21.90 -0.13
CA ASN A 176 -6.48 22.82 -1.27
C ASN A 176 -5.49 22.62 -2.43
N ARG A 177 -4.85 21.45 -2.54
CA ARG A 177 -3.99 21.07 -3.65
C ARG A 177 -4.68 19.98 -4.46
N THR A 178 -4.63 20.10 -5.78
CA THR A 178 -5.11 19.06 -6.69
C THR A 178 -3.98 18.11 -7.08
N ILE A 179 -4.22 16.81 -6.88
CA ILE A 179 -3.38 15.73 -7.39
C ILE A 179 -4.21 14.90 -8.38
N LEU A 180 -3.60 14.60 -9.53
CA LEU A 180 -4.14 13.63 -10.47
C LEU A 180 -3.45 12.29 -10.24
N PHE A 181 -4.26 11.24 -10.08
CA PHE A 181 -3.83 9.86 -10.02
C PHE A 181 -4.40 9.12 -11.24
N TYR A 182 -3.53 8.55 -12.07
CA TYR A 182 -3.94 7.84 -13.28
C TYR A 182 -2.98 6.72 -13.62
N HIS A 183 -3.39 5.87 -14.55
CA HIS A 183 -2.52 4.83 -15.10
C HIS A 183 -2.38 4.96 -16.62
N VAL A 184 -1.22 4.57 -17.11
CA VAL A 184 -0.88 4.53 -18.54
C VAL A 184 -0.22 3.20 -18.87
N ARG A 185 -0.50 2.66 -20.06
CA ARG A 185 0.16 1.48 -20.61
C ARG A 185 1.04 1.92 -21.77
N ILE A 186 2.32 1.56 -21.71
CA ILE A 186 3.32 1.99 -22.69
C ILE A 186 3.51 0.89 -23.74
N GLU A 187 3.66 -0.33 -23.25
CA GLU A 187 3.83 -1.55 -24.04
C GLU A 187 2.94 -2.64 -23.47
N ASP A 188 2.97 -3.84 -24.06
CA ASP A 188 2.08 -4.91 -23.63
C ASP A 188 2.26 -5.27 -22.15
N SER A 189 3.50 -5.43 -21.68
CA SER A 189 3.79 -5.80 -20.29
C SER A 189 4.17 -4.60 -19.41
N LEU A 190 4.23 -3.38 -19.95
CA LEU A 190 4.75 -2.20 -19.23
C LEU A 190 3.71 -1.10 -19.09
N GLY A 191 3.43 -0.72 -17.84
CA GLY A 191 2.65 0.47 -17.51
C GLY A 191 3.25 1.30 -16.38
N TYR A 192 2.70 2.50 -16.20
CA TYR A 192 3.01 3.38 -15.07
C TYR A 192 1.72 3.85 -14.38
N PHE A 193 1.73 3.83 -13.05
CA PHE A 193 0.86 4.68 -12.25
C PHE A 193 1.52 6.04 -12.13
N VAL A 194 0.77 7.09 -12.48
CA VAL A 194 1.27 8.46 -12.52
C VAL A 194 0.53 9.29 -11.48
N PHE A 195 1.34 10.01 -10.70
CA PHE A 195 0.88 10.99 -9.71
C PHE A 195 1.37 12.35 -10.17
N LYS A 196 0.48 13.34 -10.28
CA LYS A 196 0.85 14.66 -10.81
C LYS A 196 0.21 15.77 -10.01
N THR A 197 1.00 16.75 -9.58
CA THR A 197 0.46 17.97 -8.95
C THR A 197 0.31 19.08 -9.97
N ASN A 198 -0.79 19.83 -9.90
CA ASN A 198 -0.89 21.07 -10.66
C ASN A 198 -0.17 22.22 -9.93
N ASP A 199 -0.29 22.24 -8.61
CA ASP A 199 0.27 23.28 -7.75
C ASP A 199 1.63 22.89 -7.17
N PRO A 200 2.49 23.88 -6.92
CA PRO A 200 3.74 23.66 -6.19
C PRO A 200 3.54 23.02 -4.81
N ILE A 201 4.41 22.07 -4.49
CA ILE A 201 4.39 21.30 -3.24
C ILE A 201 5.82 20.98 -2.82
N ASN A 202 6.04 20.79 -1.51
CA ASN A 202 7.29 20.25 -0.98
C ASN A 202 7.30 18.73 -1.16
N HIS A 203 8.48 18.15 -1.39
CA HIS A 203 8.59 16.73 -1.70
C HIS A 203 8.08 15.81 -0.60
N ASP A 204 8.33 16.13 0.68
CA ASP A 204 7.84 15.31 1.79
C ASP A 204 6.29 15.29 1.85
N ASP A 205 5.64 16.44 1.64
CA ASP A 205 4.18 16.52 1.53
C ASP A 205 3.67 15.70 0.33
N PHE A 206 4.38 15.75 -0.80
CA PHE A 206 4.02 15.00 -2.00
C PHE A 206 4.13 13.49 -1.77
N LEU A 207 5.21 13.02 -1.17
CA LEU A 207 5.41 11.61 -0.80
C LEU A 207 4.37 11.15 0.22
N HIS A 208 4.03 11.97 1.21
CA HIS A 208 2.98 11.65 2.18
C HIS A 208 1.64 11.38 1.50
N ILE A 209 1.25 12.25 0.55
CA ILE A 209 0.00 12.06 -0.20
C ILE A 209 0.07 10.83 -1.13
N ILE A 210 1.19 10.63 -1.85
CA ILE A 210 1.38 9.44 -2.68
C ILE A 210 1.24 8.17 -1.83
N ASN A 211 1.83 8.13 -0.64
CA ASN A 211 1.74 6.97 0.25
C ASN A 211 0.30 6.68 0.69
N ALA A 212 -0.50 7.72 0.96
CA ALA A 212 -1.92 7.56 1.23
C ALA A 212 -2.68 7.03 0.01
N ILE A 213 -2.39 7.51 -1.21
CA ILE A 213 -3.01 6.99 -2.44
C ILE A 213 -2.63 5.52 -2.64
N ARG A 214 -1.35 5.16 -2.48
CA ARG A 214 -0.86 3.79 -2.60
C ARG A 214 -1.53 2.84 -1.60
N ALA A 215 -1.68 3.26 -0.34
CA ALA A 215 -2.34 2.48 0.70
C ALA A 215 -3.85 2.33 0.46
N ALA A 216 -4.53 3.40 0.03
CA ALA A 216 -5.94 3.34 -0.35
C ALA A 216 -6.14 2.40 -1.55
N PHE A 217 -5.31 2.55 -2.59
CA PHE A 217 -5.35 1.75 -3.79
C PHE A 217 -5.13 0.27 -3.48
N SER A 218 -4.16 -0.06 -2.62
CA SER A 218 -3.83 -1.43 -2.28
C SER A 218 -4.86 -2.12 -1.41
N LEU A 219 -5.52 -1.36 -0.52
CA LEU A 219 -6.63 -1.87 0.26
C LEU A 219 -7.76 -2.36 -0.67
N ILE A 220 -8.13 -1.55 -1.66
CA ILE A 220 -9.26 -1.86 -2.56
C ILE A 220 -8.90 -2.95 -3.58
N SER A 221 -7.78 -2.76 -4.28
CA SER A 221 -7.41 -3.58 -5.43
C SER A 221 -6.61 -4.84 -5.07
N GLY A 222 -6.07 -4.91 -3.86
CA GLY A 222 -5.09 -5.94 -3.49
C GLY A 222 -3.70 -5.75 -4.12
N PHE A 223 -3.46 -4.61 -4.79
CA PHE A 223 -2.17 -4.29 -5.44
C PHE A 223 -1.50 -3.09 -4.78
N TYR A 224 -0.37 -3.30 -4.09
CA TYR A 224 0.44 -2.24 -3.53
C TYR A 224 1.48 -1.75 -4.52
N ILE A 225 1.32 -0.51 -4.98
CA ILE A 225 2.18 0.12 -5.99
C ILE A 225 3.55 0.41 -5.37
N ALA A 226 4.55 -0.45 -5.57
CA ALA A 226 5.86 -0.31 -4.91
C ALA A 226 7.00 -1.04 -5.64
N ASP A 227 6.99 -1.07 -6.97
CA ASP A 227 8.07 -1.69 -7.74
C ASP A 227 9.27 -0.74 -7.79
N SER A 228 9.20 0.23 -8.68
CA SER A 228 10.19 1.28 -8.85
C SER A 228 9.51 2.57 -9.28
N ALA A 229 10.09 3.72 -8.91
CA ALA A 229 9.52 5.02 -9.23
C ALA A 229 10.55 6.01 -9.77
N TYR A 230 10.11 6.78 -10.76
CA TYR A 230 10.78 8.00 -11.19
C TYR A 230 10.02 9.22 -10.70
N PHE A 231 10.67 10.07 -9.92
CA PHE A 231 10.18 11.34 -9.48
C PHE A 231 10.76 12.44 -10.36
N PHE A 232 9.96 13.45 -10.67
CA PHE A 232 10.36 14.65 -11.39
C PHE A 232 9.90 15.86 -10.60
N SER A 233 10.73 16.91 -10.59
CA SER A 233 10.43 18.17 -9.93
C SER A 233 10.86 19.34 -10.80
N MET A 234 10.03 20.39 -10.86
CA MET A 234 10.37 21.64 -11.52
C MET A 234 9.69 22.82 -10.82
N GLN A 235 10.47 23.81 -10.39
CA GLN A 235 9.93 25.05 -9.84
C GLN A 235 9.25 25.87 -10.94
N LYS A 236 8.12 26.46 -10.60
CA LYS A 236 7.29 27.22 -11.55
C LYS A 236 8.10 28.34 -12.21
N GLY A 237 8.17 28.34 -13.54
CA GLY A 237 8.86 29.37 -14.33
C GLY A 237 10.39 29.24 -14.40
N LYS A 238 11.00 28.22 -13.78
CA LYS A 238 12.46 28.04 -13.74
C LYS A 238 12.88 26.71 -14.35
N LYS A 239 13.09 26.66 -15.66
CA LYS A 239 13.42 25.42 -16.39
C LYS A 239 14.72 24.75 -15.92
N ASP A 240 15.67 25.55 -15.47
CA ASP A 240 16.96 25.13 -14.88
C ASP A 240 16.83 24.38 -13.54
N THR A 241 15.65 24.47 -12.90
CA THR A 241 15.32 23.72 -11.68
C THR A 241 14.77 22.34 -11.95
N LEU A 242 14.57 21.94 -13.21
CA LEU A 242 14.18 20.57 -13.54
C LEU A 242 15.19 19.59 -12.94
N THR A 243 14.67 18.63 -12.18
CA THR A 243 15.44 17.51 -11.66
C THR A 243 14.57 16.25 -11.62
N TYR A 244 15.23 15.13 -11.36
CA TYR A 244 14.61 13.81 -11.26
C TYR A 244 15.30 12.95 -10.20
N ARG A 245 14.60 11.92 -9.76
CA ARG A 245 15.12 10.88 -8.87
C ARG A 245 14.54 9.54 -9.28
N TYR A 246 15.34 8.49 -9.24
CA TYR A 246 14.89 7.12 -9.35
C TYR A 246 15.09 6.40 -8.02
N GLU A 247 14.10 5.62 -7.61
CA GLU A 247 14.16 4.74 -6.44
C GLU A 247 13.53 3.39 -6.79
N ASN A 248 14.27 2.30 -6.53
CA ASN A 248 13.75 0.94 -6.59
C ASN A 248 13.38 0.47 -5.19
N PHE A 249 12.09 0.20 -4.95
CA PHE A 249 11.60 -0.28 -3.66
C PHE A 249 11.55 -1.81 -3.64
N ASN A 250 11.12 -2.42 -4.76
CA ASN A 250 10.91 -3.86 -4.90
C ASN A 250 10.03 -4.45 -3.78
N GLU A 251 8.98 -3.72 -3.43
CA GLU A 251 8.04 -4.02 -2.34
C GLU A 251 6.60 -4.22 -2.86
N THR A 252 6.42 -4.42 -4.17
CA THR A 252 5.09 -4.63 -4.74
C THR A 252 4.42 -5.85 -4.12
N ILE A 253 3.18 -5.66 -3.67
CA ILE A 253 2.32 -6.74 -3.18
C ILE A 253 1.19 -6.90 -4.18
N HIS A 254 0.94 -8.12 -4.64
CA HIS A 254 -0.26 -8.45 -5.40
C HIS A 254 -0.94 -9.65 -4.77
N THR A 255 -2.03 -9.41 -4.05
CA THR A 255 -2.69 -10.46 -3.25
C THR A 255 -3.59 -11.37 -4.08
N GLU A 256 -3.92 -10.98 -5.32
CA GLU A 256 -5.00 -11.55 -6.16
C GLU A 256 -6.37 -11.62 -5.46
N ARG A 257 -6.49 -10.90 -4.33
CA ARG A 257 -7.65 -10.88 -3.44
C ARG A 257 -8.15 -9.45 -3.27
N PRO A 258 -8.66 -8.80 -4.33
CA PRO A 258 -9.25 -7.48 -4.20
C PRO A 258 -10.46 -7.53 -3.26
N LEU A 259 -10.66 -6.48 -2.48
CA LEU A 259 -11.80 -6.40 -1.56
C LEU A 259 -13.08 -6.03 -2.31
N LEU A 260 -12.94 -5.21 -3.35
CA LEU A 260 -14.01 -4.88 -4.28
C LEU A 260 -13.81 -5.67 -5.57
N ASP A 261 -14.80 -6.49 -5.91
CA ASP A 261 -14.70 -7.35 -7.08
C ASP A 261 -14.83 -6.56 -8.39
N ASN A 262 -14.21 -7.05 -9.45
CA ASN A 262 -14.40 -6.57 -10.81
C ASN A 262 -15.03 -7.64 -11.73
N HIS A 263 -15.35 -8.82 -11.20
CA HIS A 263 -16.03 -9.88 -11.93
C HIS A 263 -17.44 -9.43 -12.37
N SER A 264 -17.90 -10.02 -13.47
CA SER A 264 -19.27 -9.81 -13.94
C SER A 264 -20.19 -10.82 -13.26
N TYR A 265 -21.15 -10.32 -12.49
CA TYR A 265 -22.19 -11.12 -11.84
C TYR A 265 -23.53 -10.91 -12.55
N GLN A 266 -24.42 -11.90 -12.50
CA GLN A 266 -25.77 -11.77 -13.09
C GLN A 266 -26.63 -10.79 -12.29
N ASP A 267 -26.47 -10.81 -10.95
CA ASP A 267 -27.37 -10.12 -10.02
C ASP A 267 -26.74 -8.90 -9.34
N ILE A 268 -25.46 -8.61 -9.59
CA ILE A 268 -24.75 -7.45 -9.01
C ILE A 268 -24.18 -6.61 -10.16
N SER A 269 -24.51 -5.32 -10.17
CA SER A 269 -23.99 -4.42 -11.19
C SER A 269 -22.52 -4.08 -10.93
N GLN A 270 -21.71 -3.92 -11.98
CA GLN A 270 -20.30 -3.53 -11.81
C GLN A 270 -20.12 -2.19 -11.09
N LYS A 271 -21.09 -1.28 -11.17
CA LYS A 271 -21.04 0.00 -10.47
C LYS A 271 -21.14 -0.17 -8.96
N GLU A 272 -21.87 -1.18 -8.49
CA GLU A 272 -22.00 -1.49 -7.07
C GLU A 272 -20.72 -2.15 -6.52
N LEU A 273 -19.84 -2.65 -7.38
CA LEU A 273 -18.59 -3.31 -6.99
C LEU A 273 -17.36 -2.40 -7.16
N GLN A 274 -17.57 -1.09 -7.31
CA GLN A 274 -16.51 -0.12 -7.49
C GLN A 274 -16.71 1.09 -6.58
N LEU A 275 -15.61 1.65 -6.09
CA LEU A 275 -15.64 2.99 -5.52
C LEU A 275 -15.83 4.02 -6.62
N THR A 276 -16.69 4.99 -6.38
CA THR A 276 -16.66 6.26 -7.13
C THR A 276 -15.33 6.98 -6.90
N SER A 277 -14.96 7.85 -7.84
CA SER A 277 -13.79 8.73 -7.71
C SER A 277 -13.83 9.56 -6.43
N ASP A 278 -15.01 10.09 -6.07
CA ASP A 278 -15.23 10.86 -4.84
C ASP A 278 -15.03 10.03 -3.57
N GLN A 279 -15.55 8.80 -3.52
CA GLN A 279 -15.32 7.88 -2.39
C GLN A 279 -13.83 7.53 -2.26
N PHE A 280 -13.15 7.26 -3.38
CA PHE A 280 -11.71 7.00 -3.38
C PHE A 280 -10.91 8.22 -2.91
N ALA A 281 -11.21 9.42 -3.42
CA ALA A 281 -10.57 10.65 -2.99
C ALA A 281 -10.79 10.93 -1.49
N TYR A 282 -11.99 10.65 -0.97
CA TYR A 282 -12.27 10.78 0.46
C TYR A 282 -11.51 9.77 1.31
N LEU A 283 -11.37 8.51 0.84
CA LEU A 283 -10.50 7.52 1.48
C LEU A 283 -9.06 8.03 1.57
N VAL A 284 -8.49 8.51 0.46
CA VAL A 284 -7.12 9.04 0.43
C VAL A 284 -6.96 10.20 1.42
N LYS A 285 -7.93 11.12 1.47
CA LYS A 285 -7.93 12.22 2.44
C LYS A 285 -7.92 11.72 3.88
N LEU A 286 -8.77 10.74 4.19
CA LEU A 286 -8.83 10.13 5.52
C LEU A 286 -7.49 9.50 5.94
N LEU A 287 -6.80 8.85 5.00
CA LEU A 287 -5.47 8.27 5.25
C LEU A 287 -4.36 9.33 5.37
N CYS A 288 -4.43 10.41 4.59
CA CYS A 288 -3.49 11.54 4.72
C CYS A 288 -3.59 12.22 6.09
N GLU A 289 -4.80 12.33 6.64
CA GLU A 289 -5.06 12.98 7.92
C GLU A 289 -4.81 12.06 9.13
N ASN A 290 -4.67 10.74 8.92
CA ASN A 290 -4.53 9.76 9.98
C ASN A 290 -3.48 8.69 9.67
N GLU A 291 -2.28 8.86 10.23
CA GLU A 291 -1.15 7.97 10.02
C GLU A 291 -1.38 6.55 10.58
N GLU A 292 -2.10 6.41 11.71
CA GLU A 292 -2.42 5.11 12.29
C GLU A 292 -3.34 4.30 11.36
N LEU A 293 -4.30 4.98 10.73
CA LEU A 293 -5.20 4.38 9.76
C LEU A 293 -4.48 4.01 8.46
N LEU A 294 -3.59 4.89 7.97
CA LEU A 294 -2.74 4.62 6.81
C LEU A 294 -1.90 3.35 7.03
N ARG A 295 -1.20 3.26 8.17
CA ARG A 295 -0.41 2.08 8.52
C ARG A 295 -1.28 0.82 8.63
N SER A 296 -2.50 0.95 9.19
CA SER A 296 -3.44 -0.16 9.28
C SER A 296 -3.88 -0.69 7.91
N CYS A 297 -4.09 0.19 6.92
CA CYS A 297 -4.42 -0.23 5.56
C CYS A 297 -3.28 -1.03 4.92
N ILE A 298 -2.03 -0.58 5.10
CA ILE A 298 -0.84 -1.31 4.62
C ILE A 298 -0.72 -2.67 5.33
N LEU A 299 -0.95 -2.73 6.65
CA LEU A 299 -0.95 -3.98 7.41
C LEU A 299 -2.02 -4.97 6.92
N LEU A 300 -3.22 -4.49 6.55
CA LEU A 300 -4.26 -5.33 5.96
C LEU A 300 -3.83 -5.87 4.59
N THR A 301 -3.24 -5.05 3.72
CA THR A 301 -2.69 -5.52 2.44
C THR A 301 -1.61 -6.59 2.64
N GLN A 302 -0.68 -6.37 3.59
CA GLN A 302 0.35 -7.35 3.94
C GLN A 302 -0.25 -8.64 4.50
N ALA A 303 -1.24 -8.54 5.40
CA ALA A 303 -1.97 -9.68 5.93
C ALA A 303 -2.60 -10.49 4.79
N SER A 304 -3.22 -9.84 3.82
CA SER A 304 -3.81 -10.48 2.64
C SER A 304 -2.80 -11.23 1.78
N ASN A 305 -1.49 -10.91 1.85
CA ASN A 305 -0.44 -11.57 1.08
C ASN A 305 0.23 -12.76 1.78
N ILE A 306 0.05 -12.90 3.10
CA ILE A 306 0.67 -13.97 3.89
C ILE A 306 -0.35 -15.03 4.32
N ASN A 307 0.14 -16.13 4.89
CA ASN A 307 -0.68 -17.26 5.34
C ASN A 307 -0.47 -17.56 6.84
N GLY A 308 -1.36 -18.37 7.40
CA GLY A 308 -1.21 -18.91 8.75
C GLY A 308 -1.45 -17.89 9.86
N LEU A 309 -0.88 -18.16 11.04
CA LEU A 309 -1.10 -17.37 12.24
C LEU A 309 -0.69 -15.90 12.09
N SER A 310 0.40 -15.63 11.36
CA SER A 310 0.88 -14.27 11.10
C SER A 310 -0.17 -13.40 10.41
N LYS A 311 -0.97 -13.98 9.49
CA LYS A 311 -2.10 -13.28 8.86
C LYS A 311 -3.10 -12.80 9.90
N GLY A 312 -3.48 -13.69 10.81
CA GLY A 312 -4.40 -13.39 11.91
C GLY A 312 -3.85 -12.32 12.85
N CYS A 313 -2.55 -12.35 13.16
CA CYS A 313 -1.89 -11.33 13.98
C CYS A 313 -1.95 -9.93 13.33
N LEU A 314 -1.56 -9.80 12.06
CA LEU A 314 -1.58 -8.52 11.35
C LEU A 314 -3.03 -7.98 11.22
N ALA A 315 -3.97 -8.84 10.85
CA ALA A 315 -5.38 -8.46 10.74
C ALA A 315 -5.98 -8.04 12.10
N ALA A 316 -5.62 -8.74 13.18
CA ALA A 316 -6.04 -8.42 14.55
C ALA A 316 -5.54 -7.04 15.02
N VAL A 317 -4.26 -6.72 14.74
CA VAL A 317 -3.65 -5.42 15.08
C VAL A 317 -4.30 -4.29 14.27
N ALA A 318 -4.51 -4.51 12.97
CA ALA A 318 -5.18 -3.54 12.11
C ALA A 318 -6.62 -3.29 12.57
N LEU A 319 -7.40 -4.34 12.87
CA LEU A 319 -8.77 -4.20 13.39
C LEU A 319 -8.80 -3.36 14.66
N GLU A 320 -7.92 -3.64 15.63
CA GLU A 320 -7.85 -2.89 16.88
C GLU A 320 -7.53 -1.42 16.65
N THR A 321 -6.61 -1.13 15.73
CA THR A 321 -6.24 0.25 15.41
C THR A 321 -7.39 0.98 14.71
N ILE A 322 -7.97 0.37 13.68
CA ILE A 322 -9.10 0.93 12.90
C ILE A 322 -10.30 1.22 13.82
N THR A 323 -10.70 0.26 14.64
CA THR A 323 -11.84 0.43 15.58
C THR A 323 -11.65 1.57 16.56
N ASN A 324 -10.40 1.89 16.94
CA ASN A 324 -10.08 2.99 17.84
C ASN A 324 -10.08 4.38 17.16
N VAL A 325 -9.87 4.45 15.85
CA VAL A 325 -9.69 5.73 15.12
C VAL A 325 -10.85 6.08 14.18
N ILE A 326 -11.60 5.09 13.67
CA ILE A 326 -12.54 5.29 12.56
C ILE A 326 -13.84 6.00 12.99
N VAL A 327 -14.25 5.78 14.24
CA VAL A 327 -15.41 6.43 14.85
C VAL A 327 -14.96 7.30 16.05
N PRO A 328 -15.53 8.49 16.24
CA PRO A 328 -15.28 9.30 17.44
C PRO A 328 -15.67 8.58 18.73
N LYS A 329 -14.85 8.69 19.79
CA LYS A 329 -15.04 7.95 21.05
C LYS A 329 -16.39 8.19 21.72
N ASP A 330 -16.97 9.36 21.53
CA ASP A 330 -18.31 9.75 22.02
C ASP A 330 -19.45 8.95 21.39
N LYS A 331 -19.23 8.33 20.22
CA LYS A 331 -20.20 7.46 19.55
C LYS A 331 -20.00 5.96 19.82
N ILE A 332 -18.87 5.56 20.41
CA ILE A 332 -18.45 4.15 20.49
C ILE A 332 -18.88 3.48 21.81
N ILE A 333 -18.99 4.19 22.94
CA ILE A 333 -19.17 3.52 24.24
C ILE A 333 -20.10 4.29 25.18
N LYS A 334 -21.24 3.66 25.48
CA LYS A 334 -21.99 3.89 26.72
C LYS A 334 -21.47 2.91 27.79
N PRO A 335 -21.14 3.37 29.01
CA PRO A 335 -20.78 2.48 30.11
C PRO A 335 -21.94 1.52 30.42
N LEU A 336 -21.66 0.38 31.06
CA LEU A 336 -22.72 -0.57 31.45
C LEU A 336 -23.81 0.10 32.31
N ILE A 337 -23.40 1.07 33.11
CA ILE A 337 -24.24 1.94 33.94
C ILE A 337 -23.97 3.39 33.52
N GLU A 338 -24.94 4.01 32.83
CA GLU A 338 -24.90 5.42 32.40
C GLU A 338 -25.09 6.39 33.57
N ASP A 339 -25.90 6.00 34.56
CA ASP A 339 -26.16 6.80 35.75
C ASP A 339 -24.89 6.95 36.61
N LYS A 340 -24.44 8.20 36.77
CA LYS A 340 -23.21 8.54 37.49
C LYS A 340 -23.32 8.27 38.99
N GLU A 341 -24.49 8.45 39.59
CA GLU A 341 -24.72 8.23 41.02
C GLU A 341 -24.68 6.73 41.31
N ILE A 342 -25.40 5.92 40.53
CA ILE A 342 -25.42 4.46 40.68
C ILE A 342 -24.02 3.87 40.47
N ASN A 343 -23.30 4.30 39.43
CA ASN A 343 -21.93 3.84 39.18
C ASN A 343 -20.97 4.25 40.31
N SER A 344 -21.10 5.47 40.83
CA SER A 344 -20.26 5.94 41.93
C SER A 344 -20.52 5.16 43.22
N GLN A 345 -21.79 4.86 43.51
CA GLN A 345 -22.19 4.07 44.67
C GLN A 345 -21.68 2.62 44.56
N LEU A 346 -21.82 1.99 43.39
CA LEU A 346 -21.29 0.66 43.13
C LEU A 346 -19.76 0.61 43.33
N LYS A 347 -19.03 1.55 42.72
CA LYS A 347 -17.56 1.64 42.87
C LYS A 347 -17.15 1.84 44.33
N TYR A 348 -17.90 2.65 45.08
CA TYR A 348 -17.64 2.91 46.49
C TYR A 348 -17.79 1.63 47.34
N GLU A 349 -18.91 0.91 47.22
CA GLU A 349 -19.15 -0.30 48.02
C GLU A 349 -18.18 -1.45 47.67
N LEU A 350 -17.81 -1.58 46.40
CA LEU A 350 -16.82 -2.56 45.96
C LEU A 350 -15.41 -2.22 46.48
N LYS A 351 -14.98 -0.96 46.38
CA LYS A 351 -13.68 -0.52 46.92
C LYS A 351 -13.63 -0.64 48.44
N LYS A 352 -14.73 -0.32 49.13
CA LYS A 352 -14.86 -0.48 50.59
C LYS A 352 -14.71 -1.94 50.99
N SER A 353 -15.32 -2.86 50.24
CA SER A 353 -15.17 -4.30 50.47
C SER A 353 -13.76 -4.79 50.19
N LEU A 354 -13.12 -4.33 49.11
CA LEU A 354 -11.74 -4.68 48.77
C LEU A 354 -10.74 -4.20 49.86
N LYS A 355 -10.92 -2.99 50.40
CA LYS A 355 -10.06 -2.48 51.49
C LYS A 355 -10.02 -3.40 52.72
N LYS A 356 -11.11 -4.11 53.02
CA LYS A 356 -11.19 -5.04 54.18
C LYS A 356 -10.24 -6.22 54.07
N ILE A 357 -9.82 -6.58 52.86
CA ILE A 357 -8.93 -7.72 52.62
C ILE A 357 -7.48 -7.31 52.33
N LYS A 358 -7.15 -6.01 52.37
CA LYS A 358 -5.83 -5.47 51.97
C LYS A 358 -4.65 -6.11 52.69
N ASN A 359 -4.76 -6.36 53.99
CA ASN A 359 -3.71 -6.97 54.79
C ASN A 359 -3.83 -8.51 54.86
N LYS A 360 -4.81 -9.10 54.16
CA LYS A 360 -5.10 -10.54 54.14
C LYS A 360 -4.63 -11.22 52.86
N VAL A 361 -4.20 -10.44 51.86
CA VAL A 361 -3.70 -10.94 50.58
C VAL A 361 -2.37 -10.28 50.25
N ALA A 362 -1.57 -10.91 49.39
CA ALA A 362 -0.34 -10.31 48.89
C ALA A 362 -0.64 -9.00 48.14
N LYS A 363 0.28 -8.03 48.23
CA LYS A 363 0.15 -6.72 47.58
C LYS A 363 -0.14 -6.84 46.08
N SER A 364 0.56 -7.74 45.38
CA SER A 364 0.34 -7.99 43.94
C SER A 364 -1.08 -8.47 43.61
N ILE A 365 -1.69 -9.28 44.49
CA ILE A 365 -3.08 -9.76 44.34
C ILE A 365 -4.05 -8.61 44.59
N TYR A 366 -3.79 -7.80 45.64
CA TYR A 366 -4.60 -6.62 45.95
C TYR A 366 -4.62 -5.63 44.78
N ASP A 367 -3.44 -5.29 44.25
CA ASP A 367 -3.27 -4.33 43.14
C ASP A 367 -3.99 -4.83 41.87
N SER A 368 -3.95 -6.15 41.61
CA SER A 368 -4.68 -6.78 40.48
C SER A 368 -6.19 -6.69 40.64
N LEU A 369 -6.72 -6.95 41.84
CA LEU A 369 -8.15 -6.83 42.14
C LEU A 369 -8.63 -5.38 42.08
N GLU A 370 -7.83 -4.43 42.59
CA GLU A 370 -8.14 -3.00 42.53
C GLU A 370 -8.19 -2.49 41.09
N SER A 371 -7.25 -2.93 40.24
CA SER A 371 -7.25 -2.64 38.80
C SER A 371 -8.50 -3.17 38.10
N LYS A 372 -8.93 -4.41 38.40
CA LYS A 372 -10.16 -4.99 37.84
C LYS A 372 -11.43 -4.23 38.28
N LEU A 373 -11.51 -3.82 39.55
CA LEU A 373 -12.62 -3.01 40.05
C LEU A 373 -12.67 -1.62 39.39
N GLY A 374 -11.53 -1.04 39.04
CA GLY A 374 -11.46 0.22 38.28
C GLY A 374 -12.23 0.15 36.95
N LYS A 375 -12.23 -1.04 36.33
CA LYS A 375 -12.81 -1.33 35.02
C LYS A 375 -14.21 -1.96 35.08
N ILE A 376 -14.84 -2.08 36.25
CA ILE A 376 -16.09 -2.85 36.41
C ILE A 376 -17.29 -2.30 35.64
N ASN A 377 -17.28 -1.00 35.32
CA ASN A 377 -18.32 -0.35 34.53
C ASN A 377 -17.95 -0.24 33.04
N GLU A 378 -16.79 -0.78 32.63
CA GLU A 378 -16.40 -0.85 31.22
C GLU A 378 -17.07 -2.04 30.55
N GLN A 379 -17.46 -1.87 29.29
CA GLN A 379 -17.89 -3.02 28.47
C GLN A 379 -16.73 -3.98 28.22
N SER A 380 -17.07 -5.22 27.87
CA SER A 380 -16.06 -6.24 27.49
C SER A 380 -15.25 -5.79 26.27
N ASN A 381 -14.02 -6.29 26.12
CA ASN A 381 -13.18 -5.93 24.96
C ASN A 381 -13.80 -6.35 23.62
N SER A 382 -14.55 -7.46 23.57
CA SER A 382 -15.28 -7.84 22.35
C SER A 382 -16.41 -6.86 22.04
N SER A 383 -17.16 -6.43 23.06
CA SER A 383 -18.20 -5.40 22.91
C SER A 383 -17.62 -4.06 22.44
N LYS A 384 -16.43 -3.67 22.93
CA LYS A 384 -15.71 -2.46 22.49
C LYS A 384 -15.28 -2.52 21.02
N LEU A 385 -14.98 -3.71 20.49
CA LEU A 385 -14.60 -3.89 19.08
C LEU A 385 -15.82 -3.99 18.16
N GLY A 386 -16.97 -4.45 18.66
CA GLY A 386 -18.22 -4.48 17.90
C GLY A 386 -18.90 -3.12 17.80
N SER A 387 -18.68 -2.21 18.75
CA SER A 387 -19.41 -0.94 18.78
C SER A 387 -19.12 0.04 17.64
N PRO A 388 -17.92 0.10 17.02
CA PRO A 388 -17.73 0.88 15.79
C PRO A 388 -18.58 0.40 14.62
N PHE A 389 -18.87 -0.91 14.53
CA PHE A 389 -19.75 -1.46 13.50
C PHE A 389 -21.18 -0.98 13.72
N ALA A 390 -21.68 -1.09 14.95
CA ALA A 390 -23.00 -0.56 15.32
C ALA A 390 -23.10 0.95 15.09
N ALA A 391 -22.04 1.72 15.42
CA ALA A 391 -22.02 3.17 15.21
C ALA A 391 -22.00 3.58 13.72
N LEU A 392 -21.61 2.68 12.83
CA LEU A 392 -21.66 2.84 11.38
C LEU A 392 -22.84 2.11 10.72
N ASN A 393 -23.76 1.55 11.52
CA ASN A 393 -24.89 0.73 11.05
C ASN A 393 -24.43 -0.43 10.15
N ILE A 394 -23.43 -1.18 10.59
CA ILE A 394 -23.01 -2.44 9.98
C ILE A 394 -23.51 -3.58 10.87
N ASP A 395 -24.35 -4.45 10.32
CA ASP A 395 -24.89 -5.59 11.03
C ASP A 395 -23.87 -6.73 11.09
N LEU A 396 -23.53 -7.13 12.31
CA LEU A 396 -22.63 -8.25 12.61
C LEU A 396 -23.47 -9.48 12.93
N ASP A 397 -23.21 -10.59 12.24
CA ASP A 397 -23.81 -11.88 12.59
C ASP A 397 -22.98 -12.64 13.64
N ASP A 398 -23.50 -13.79 14.10
CA ASP A 398 -22.85 -14.61 15.12
C ASP A 398 -21.45 -15.10 14.68
N GLU A 399 -21.25 -15.30 13.39
CA GLU A 399 -19.97 -15.74 12.87
C GLU A 399 -18.95 -14.59 12.83
N ASP A 400 -19.38 -13.37 12.50
CA ASP A 400 -18.57 -12.16 12.59
C ASP A 400 -18.13 -11.89 14.03
N LEU A 401 -19.08 -11.97 14.98
CA LEU A 401 -18.81 -11.80 16.41
C LEU A 401 -17.80 -12.84 16.91
N TYR A 402 -17.92 -14.09 16.44
CA TYR A 402 -16.93 -15.12 16.72
C TYR A 402 -15.55 -14.76 16.15
N CYS A 403 -15.47 -14.31 14.89
CA CYS A 403 -14.20 -13.91 14.27
C CYS A 403 -13.52 -12.77 15.04
N ILE A 404 -14.28 -11.73 15.39
CA ILE A 404 -13.80 -10.59 16.20
C ILE A 404 -13.30 -11.09 17.57
N SER A 405 -13.99 -12.06 18.20
CA SER A 405 -13.56 -12.61 19.49
C SER A 405 -12.20 -13.34 19.41
N CYS A 406 -11.86 -13.89 18.24
CA CYS A 406 -10.57 -14.57 18.01
C CYS A 406 -9.37 -13.62 17.99
N ARG A 407 -9.59 -12.30 17.90
CA ARG A 407 -8.55 -11.26 17.93
C ARG A 407 -7.55 -11.46 19.08
N ASN A 408 -8.05 -11.65 20.30
CA ASN A 408 -7.18 -11.81 21.48
C ASN A 408 -6.30 -13.06 21.37
N ARG A 409 -6.81 -14.11 20.71
CA ARG A 409 -6.05 -15.35 20.52
C ARG A 409 -4.88 -15.11 19.59
N PHE A 410 -5.10 -14.41 18.47
CA PHE A 410 -4.01 -14.07 17.55
C PHE A 410 -2.93 -13.20 18.19
N LEU A 411 -3.33 -12.18 18.94
CA LEU A 411 -2.36 -11.34 19.66
C LEU A 411 -1.53 -12.10 20.71
N HIS A 412 -2.00 -13.26 21.15
CA HIS A 412 -1.28 -14.16 22.05
C HIS A 412 -0.72 -15.41 21.34
N GLY A 413 -0.67 -15.40 20.01
CA GLY A 413 -0.09 -16.49 19.21
C GLY A 413 -0.88 -17.81 19.23
N SER A 414 -2.18 -17.75 19.57
CA SER A 414 -3.05 -18.92 19.69
C SER A 414 -3.98 -19.07 18.48
N LEU A 415 -4.17 -20.30 18.00
CA LEU A 415 -5.11 -20.65 16.93
C LEU A 415 -6.57 -20.50 17.38
N PRO A 416 -7.53 -20.24 16.48
CA PRO A 416 -8.97 -20.29 16.79
C PRO A 416 -9.44 -21.70 17.20
N THR A 417 -10.56 -21.81 17.92
CA THR A 417 -11.16 -23.09 18.33
C THR A 417 -12.61 -23.10 17.91
N PRO A 418 -13.07 -24.17 17.23
CA PRO A 418 -14.44 -24.24 16.77
C PRO A 418 -15.42 -24.27 17.95
N THR A 419 -16.34 -23.30 17.98
CA THR A 419 -17.36 -23.16 19.03
C THR A 419 -18.76 -23.60 18.58
N THR A 420 -19.05 -23.53 17.28
CA THR A 420 -20.34 -23.89 16.67
C THR A 420 -20.22 -25.13 15.79
N GLU A 421 -21.33 -25.81 15.49
CA GLU A 421 -21.34 -26.96 14.57
C GLU A 421 -20.81 -26.60 13.18
N LEU A 422 -21.12 -25.39 12.69
CA LEU A 422 -20.56 -24.87 11.45
C LEU A 422 -19.02 -24.88 11.49
N PHE A 423 -18.42 -24.30 12.53
CA PHE A 423 -16.96 -24.26 12.64
C PHE A 423 -16.33 -25.63 12.92
N LYS A 424 -17.05 -26.53 13.60
CA LYS A 424 -16.62 -27.92 13.79
C LYS A 424 -16.55 -28.71 12.49
N SER A 425 -17.31 -28.31 11.46
CA SER A 425 -17.26 -28.92 10.13
C SER A 425 -16.04 -28.47 9.29
N LEU A 426 -15.28 -27.49 9.77
CA LEU A 426 -14.07 -26.98 9.13
C LEU A 426 -12.83 -27.68 9.70
N THR A 427 -11.85 -27.92 8.84
CA THR A 427 -10.50 -28.27 9.32
C THR A 427 -9.86 -27.09 10.06
N ASN A 428 -8.85 -27.35 10.89
CA ASN A 428 -8.14 -26.26 11.60
C ASN A 428 -7.55 -25.20 10.65
N ASP A 429 -7.07 -25.60 9.47
CA ASP A 429 -6.53 -24.68 8.47
C ASP A 429 -7.64 -23.87 7.78
N GLU A 430 -8.78 -24.48 7.47
CA GLU A 430 -9.96 -23.78 6.94
C GLU A 430 -10.50 -22.77 7.96
N LEU A 431 -10.64 -23.16 9.23
CA LEU A 431 -11.09 -22.26 10.29
C LEU A 431 -10.13 -21.09 10.48
N LEU A 432 -8.83 -21.34 10.47
CA LEU A 432 -7.82 -20.28 10.55
C LEU A 432 -7.94 -19.31 9.38
N LYS A 433 -8.05 -19.81 8.15
CA LYS A 433 -8.21 -18.98 6.95
C LYS A 433 -9.50 -18.17 6.97
N LEU A 434 -10.62 -18.79 7.30
CA LEU A 434 -11.92 -18.13 7.42
C LEU A 434 -11.83 -16.93 8.37
N VAL A 435 -11.37 -17.17 9.60
CA VAL A 435 -11.28 -16.13 10.63
C VAL A 435 -10.32 -15.03 10.20
N CYS A 436 -9.14 -15.38 9.67
CA CYS A 436 -8.16 -14.38 9.23
C CYS A 436 -8.68 -13.50 8.10
N ASN A 437 -9.29 -14.08 7.06
CA ASN A 437 -9.83 -13.32 5.93
C ASN A 437 -11.02 -12.45 6.36
N ARG A 438 -11.88 -12.95 7.26
CA ARG A 438 -12.98 -12.15 7.79
C ARG A 438 -12.54 -10.99 8.65
N LEU A 439 -11.49 -11.15 9.46
CA LEU A 439 -10.93 -10.00 10.18
C LEU A 439 -10.47 -8.89 9.22
N ILE A 440 -9.88 -9.26 8.07
CA ILE A 440 -9.49 -8.30 7.04
C ILE A 440 -10.72 -7.64 6.41
N MET A 441 -11.71 -8.45 6.00
CA MET A 441 -12.97 -7.97 5.43
C MET A 441 -13.68 -7.00 6.38
N LEU A 442 -13.94 -7.40 7.64
CA LEU A 442 -14.62 -6.60 8.66
C LEU A 442 -13.88 -5.29 8.95
N SER A 443 -12.54 -5.34 9.08
CA SER A 443 -11.73 -4.14 9.26
C SER A 443 -11.91 -3.14 8.11
N THR A 444 -11.99 -3.67 6.89
CA THR A 444 -12.15 -2.87 5.67
C THR A 444 -13.58 -2.35 5.54
N MET A 445 -14.60 -3.14 5.92
CA MET A 445 -16.00 -2.70 5.92
C MET A 445 -16.20 -1.43 6.77
N LEU A 446 -15.52 -1.30 7.92
CA LEU A 446 -15.55 -0.08 8.72
C LEU A 446 -15.04 1.14 7.93
N ILE A 447 -13.94 0.98 7.19
CA ILE A 447 -13.33 2.02 6.37
C ILE A 447 -14.25 2.39 5.19
N LEU A 448 -14.77 1.37 4.50
CA LEU A 448 -15.66 1.54 3.35
C LEU A 448 -16.98 2.22 3.74
N LYS A 449 -17.62 1.79 4.83
CA LYS A 449 -18.83 2.44 5.33
C LYS A 449 -18.56 3.89 5.73
N LYS A 450 -17.40 4.17 6.34
CA LYS A 450 -16.99 5.53 6.72
C LYS A 450 -16.88 6.48 5.51
N ILE A 451 -16.46 5.97 4.36
CA ILE A 451 -16.38 6.76 3.12
C ILE A 451 -17.68 6.78 2.32
N GLY A 452 -18.76 6.18 2.85
CA GLY A 452 -20.09 6.17 2.22
C GLY A 452 -20.28 5.09 1.16
N TYR A 453 -19.48 4.02 1.20
CA TYR A 453 -19.73 2.83 0.38
C TYR A 453 -20.68 1.88 1.13
N GLU A 454 -21.74 1.43 0.44
CA GLU A 454 -22.84 0.67 1.05
C GLU A 454 -23.14 -0.66 0.33
N HIS A 455 -22.30 -1.06 -0.62
CA HIS A 455 -22.52 -2.24 -1.43
C HIS A 455 -21.72 -3.45 -0.93
N ASP A 456 -21.62 -4.47 -1.78
CA ASP A 456 -20.99 -5.74 -1.47
C ASP A 456 -19.46 -5.66 -1.44
N VAL A 457 -18.87 -6.45 -0.55
CA VAL A 457 -17.44 -6.76 -0.51
C VAL A 457 -17.22 -8.26 -0.60
N VAL A 458 -16.07 -8.68 -1.10
CA VAL A 458 -15.76 -10.12 -1.24
C VAL A 458 -15.41 -10.75 0.12
N ASP A 459 -16.10 -11.82 0.49
CA ASP A 459 -15.70 -12.72 1.58
C ASP A 459 -14.72 -13.76 1.05
N TRP A 460 -13.43 -13.42 1.12
CA TRP A 460 -12.34 -14.34 0.76
C TRP A 460 -12.23 -15.56 1.68
N GLY A 461 -12.76 -15.50 2.89
CA GLY A 461 -12.78 -16.64 3.81
C GLY A 461 -13.62 -17.78 3.22
N TYR A 462 -14.86 -17.49 2.85
CA TYR A 462 -15.72 -18.47 2.21
C TYR A 462 -15.27 -18.81 0.79
N THR A 463 -14.89 -17.80 0.00
CA THR A 463 -14.50 -17.98 -1.40
C THR A 463 -13.33 -18.97 -1.53
N GLU A 464 -12.27 -18.83 -0.72
CA GLU A 464 -11.12 -19.72 -0.78
C GLU A 464 -11.43 -21.14 -0.32
N ILE A 465 -12.24 -21.29 0.73
CA ILE A 465 -12.65 -22.61 1.22
C ILE A 465 -13.48 -23.34 0.16
N GLY A 466 -14.43 -22.63 -0.47
CA GLY A 466 -15.25 -23.17 -1.56
C GLY A 466 -14.40 -23.64 -2.73
N ILE A 467 -13.57 -22.76 -3.28
CA ILE A 467 -12.65 -23.06 -4.40
C ILE A 467 -11.76 -24.27 -4.07
N ARG A 468 -11.16 -24.28 -2.87
CA ARG A 468 -10.26 -25.37 -2.47
C ARG A 468 -10.98 -26.72 -2.36
N ARG A 469 -12.18 -26.73 -1.77
CA ARG A 469 -12.98 -27.97 -1.65
C ARG A 469 -13.39 -28.50 -3.03
N MET A 470 -13.70 -27.62 -3.98
CA MET A 470 -13.98 -28.01 -5.37
C MET A 470 -12.75 -28.59 -6.05
N MET A 471 -11.58 -27.95 -5.92
CA MET A 471 -10.32 -28.49 -6.45
C MET A 471 -10.00 -29.88 -5.90
N ILE A 472 -10.20 -30.12 -4.60
CA ILE A 472 -9.97 -31.43 -3.97
C ILE A 472 -10.90 -32.50 -4.55
N LYS A 473 -12.12 -32.12 -4.95
CA LYS A 473 -13.09 -33.02 -5.60
C LYS A 473 -12.82 -33.22 -7.10
N GLY A 474 -11.85 -32.51 -7.68
CA GLY A 474 -11.58 -32.52 -9.12
C GLY A 474 -12.61 -31.73 -9.95
N GLU A 475 -13.35 -30.82 -9.33
CA GLU A 475 -14.32 -29.96 -10.00
C GLU A 475 -13.62 -28.76 -10.65
N SER A 476 -14.17 -28.27 -11.78
CA SER A 476 -13.66 -27.05 -12.43
C SER A 476 -13.94 -25.83 -11.58
N VAL A 477 -12.93 -24.97 -11.44
CA VAL A 477 -13.04 -23.68 -10.73
C VAL A 477 -13.24 -22.47 -11.65
N SER A 478 -13.24 -22.70 -12.96
CA SER A 478 -13.45 -21.64 -13.95
C SER A 478 -14.88 -21.09 -13.86
N GLY A 479 -15.02 -19.78 -13.71
CA GLY A 479 -16.31 -19.10 -13.65
C GLY A 479 -17.05 -19.21 -12.31
N ILE A 480 -16.40 -19.67 -11.24
CA ILE A 480 -16.98 -19.64 -9.89
C ILE A 480 -17.15 -18.19 -9.44
N GLY A 481 -18.38 -17.84 -9.03
CA GLY A 481 -18.65 -16.57 -8.36
C GLY A 481 -18.06 -16.52 -6.95
N ARG A 482 -17.71 -15.32 -6.49
CA ARG A 482 -17.17 -15.14 -5.14
C ARG A 482 -18.30 -14.95 -4.12
N ALA A 483 -18.04 -15.33 -2.88
CA ALA A 483 -18.94 -15.01 -1.78
C ALA A 483 -18.87 -13.51 -1.48
N HIS A 484 -20.02 -12.88 -1.22
CA HIS A 484 -20.13 -11.46 -0.95
C HIS A 484 -20.79 -11.19 0.40
N ARG A 485 -20.45 -10.05 1.00
CA ARG A 485 -21.10 -9.49 2.18
C ARG A 485 -21.49 -8.04 1.90
N THR A 486 -22.76 -7.72 2.06
CA THR A 486 -23.27 -6.36 1.92
C THR A 486 -22.91 -5.52 3.15
N ILE A 487 -22.46 -4.28 2.93
CA ILE A 487 -22.17 -3.32 4.02
C ILE A 487 -23.40 -2.48 4.37
N GLY A 488 -24.22 -2.11 3.38
CA GLY A 488 -25.47 -1.37 3.55
C GLY A 488 -26.61 -2.23 4.10
N ASN A 489 -27.64 -1.53 4.61
CA ASN A 489 -28.91 -2.11 5.07
C ASN A 489 -30.00 -1.90 4.04
#